data_AF-A0A7Y5PZ72-F1
#
_entry.id   AF-A0A7Y5PZ72-F1
#
_cell.length_a   1.000
_cell.length_b   1.000
_cell.length_c   1.000
_cell.angle_alpha   90.00
_cell.angle_beta   90.00
_cell.angle_gamma   90.00
#
_symmetry.space_group_name_H-M   'P 1'
#
loop_
_entity.id
_entity.type
_entity.pdbx_description
1 polymer ?
#
loop_
_entity_poly.entity_id
_entity_poly.type
_entity_poly.pdbx_seq_one_letter_code
_entity_poly.pdbx_strand_id
1 'polypeptide(L)'
;SSAASSALLASPQPTQPVAAQSVALWQAWWGASEDANLPLTRAARTTFQFRGVCGTYSHDHPAGTEVLPVWRVQRNGVDGGEPGRFDYVMLMDDTRSSLGWPARVHRSYRPVDRTVASWRLDPSNTLQPQADTSSVVAEDVVVLARNAVMVALDAQARAPVPMTVQTTGTGATLESRALARMTKHPSGELPRDVSSVVVGQSIRGADTFDALCDELIFHTTSFGDQQGAPTQGGLLVLTQDLPDGGGQMSVAPQVVRIPWGNYGQAQSFLNSLPQDAGLMLVGDEIVCYDGYDNASGTINIPQGGRGLLGTLQGTHEAGTTAMFLEHFIVGTLAGGIGPGDSTLPLVDTTGFPPSGTVLVGTELIHYTRLAGSGLDMPRRSTEPGKKDGRGDGLFRGRFGTVPNAHAAGTPVILFPYRYSDRWTEKSDAPELGYFGLTLDQPNAHWRTSFFSVEEPSSGLVKVETLQRLSNDGEPLPPWDGEPGVTKGLALLREGMPEGVGHRIGKQADRAEWRVHVRYQRGAFDEQNGLAHGWKQTPRLRALGAEFTAPSLVLRRVDE
;
A
#
# COMPACT_ATOMS: atom_id res chain seq x y z
N SER A 1 1.58 -79.45 -63.62
CA SER A 1 2.77 -78.91 -62.95
C SER A 1 2.60 -77.41 -62.80
N SER A 2 2.77 -76.90 -61.57
CA SER A 2 3.23 -75.55 -61.16
C SER A 2 2.83 -74.30 -61.97
N ALA A 3 2.51 -73.14 -61.41
CA ALA A 3 2.48 -72.63 -60.03
C ALA A 3 1.95 -71.18 -60.08
N ALA A 4 1.76 -70.62 -58.88
CA ALA A 4 1.52 -69.21 -58.53
C ALA A 4 0.05 -68.74 -58.46
N SER A 5 -0.44 -68.45 -57.25
CA SER A 5 -0.39 -67.08 -56.70
C SER A 5 -1.19 -66.96 -55.39
N SER A 6 -0.79 -65.98 -54.56
CA SER A 6 -1.58 -65.27 -53.54
C SER A 6 -1.77 -65.94 -52.17
N ALA A 7 -1.01 -65.45 -51.19
CA ALA A 7 -1.26 -65.68 -49.76
C ALA A 7 -2.20 -64.57 -49.23
N LEU A 8 -3.39 -64.98 -48.78
CA LEU A 8 -4.43 -64.14 -48.18
C LEU A 8 -4.22 -64.03 -46.67
N LEU A 9 -4.34 -62.79 -46.16
CA LEU A 9 -4.39 -62.40 -44.76
C LEU A 9 -5.61 -63.02 -44.05
N ALA A 10 -5.39 -63.70 -42.92
CA ALA A 10 -6.43 -64.12 -42.00
C ALA A 10 -6.42 -63.21 -40.76
N SER A 11 -7.53 -62.52 -40.52
CA SER A 11 -7.77 -61.64 -39.36
C SER A 11 -8.11 -62.45 -38.11
N PRO A 12 -7.53 -62.19 -36.92
CA PRO A 12 -8.06 -62.69 -35.66
C PRO A 12 -8.70 -61.58 -34.80
N GLN A 13 -10.01 -61.77 -34.61
CA GLN A 13 -10.93 -61.44 -33.52
C GLN A 13 -11.12 -60.00 -32.98
N PRO A 14 -12.39 -59.53 -32.91
CA PRO A 14 -12.74 -58.36 -32.11
C PRO A 14 -12.55 -58.65 -30.62
N THR A 15 -11.84 -57.76 -29.95
CA THR A 15 -11.77 -57.68 -28.49
C THR A 15 -13.17 -57.55 -27.89
N GLN A 16 -13.44 -58.35 -26.86
CA GLN A 16 -14.62 -58.20 -26.00
C GLN A 16 -14.75 -56.72 -25.57
N PRO A 17 -15.95 -56.12 -25.59
CA PRO A 17 -16.13 -54.78 -25.04
C PRO A 17 -15.81 -54.83 -23.54
N VAL A 18 -14.76 -54.12 -23.14
CA VAL A 18 -14.50 -53.83 -21.72
C VAL A 18 -15.75 -53.10 -21.22
N ALA A 19 -16.39 -53.64 -20.17
CA ALA A 19 -17.54 -52.99 -19.55
C ALA A 19 -17.16 -51.53 -19.25
N ALA A 20 -17.94 -50.59 -19.78
CA ALA A 20 -17.77 -49.18 -19.45
C ALA A 20 -17.79 -49.06 -17.93
N GLN A 21 -16.67 -48.68 -17.32
CA GLN A 21 -16.66 -48.27 -15.93
C GLN A 21 -17.64 -47.11 -15.83
N SER A 22 -18.76 -47.32 -15.16
CA SER A 22 -19.76 -46.29 -14.95
C SER A 22 -19.08 -45.13 -14.24
N VAL A 23 -18.90 -44.02 -14.94
CA VAL A 23 -18.48 -42.77 -14.30
C VAL A 23 -19.56 -42.43 -13.28
N ALA A 24 -19.17 -42.25 -12.02
CA ALA A 24 -20.10 -41.89 -10.94
C ALA A 24 -20.70 -40.50 -11.23
N LEU A 25 -21.82 -40.46 -11.95
CA LEU A 25 -22.57 -39.24 -12.21
C LEU A 25 -23.46 -38.96 -11.00
N TRP A 26 -23.15 -37.89 -10.25
CA TRP A 26 -24.02 -37.37 -9.21
C TRP A 26 -25.11 -36.49 -9.84
N GLN A 27 -26.38 -36.72 -9.50
CA GLN A 27 -27.54 -35.92 -9.92
C GLN A 27 -28.27 -35.36 -8.69
N ALA A 28 -28.58 -34.06 -8.73
CA ALA A 28 -29.09 -33.31 -7.56
C ALA A 28 -30.51 -33.70 -7.10
N TRP A 29 -31.21 -34.57 -7.84
CA TRP A 29 -32.59 -34.99 -7.60
C TRP A 29 -32.74 -36.44 -7.13
N TRP A 30 -31.66 -37.17 -6.88
CA TRP A 30 -31.72 -38.53 -6.33
C TRP A 30 -31.71 -38.51 -4.78
N GLY A 31 -32.88 -38.75 -4.16
CA GLY A 31 -33.11 -38.92 -2.71
C GLY A 31 -34.13 -37.94 -2.08
N ALA A 32 -34.42 -38.07 -0.77
CA ALA A 32 -35.32 -37.19 0.00
C ALA A 32 -34.59 -36.13 0.87
N SER A 33 -35.04 -34.87 0.84
CA SER A 33 -34.28 -33.72 1.41
C SER A 33 -34.48 -33.67 2.91
N GLU A 34 -33.40 -33.82 3.69
CA GLU A 34 -33.45 -33.83 5.17
C GLU A 34 -33.19 -32.44 5.78
N ASP A 35 -32.85 -31.44 4.95
CA ASP A 35 -32.35 -30.10 5.32
C ASP A 35 -33.30 -28.94 4.93
N ALA A 36 -34.57 -29.22 4.63
CA ALA A 36 -35.50 -28.24 4.03
C ALA A 36 -35.72 -26.96 4.87
N ASN A 37 -35.57 -27.08 6.20
CA ASN A 37 -35.76 -25.97 7.15
C ASN A 37 -34.44 -25.28 7.55
N LEU A 38 -33.31 -25.65 6.93
CA LEU A 38 -31.96 -25.19 7.28
C LEU A 38 -31.33 -24.49 6.05
N PRO A 39 -31.66 -23.22 5.77
CA PRO A 39 -31.33 -22.57 4.51
C PRO A 39 -29.83 -22.44 4.23
N LEU A 40 -28.98 -22.20 5.24
CA LEU A 40 -27.52 -22.12 5.08
C LEU A 40 -26.90 -23.52 4.94
N THR A 41 -27.41 -24.49 5.69
CA THR A 41 -27.03 -25.91 5.55
C THR A 41 -27.32 -26.40 4.13
N ARG A 42 -28.48 -26.03 3.57
CA ARG A 42 -28.86 -26.31 2.19
C ARG A 42 -27.95 -25.62 1.17
N ALA A 43 -27.58 -24.36 1.41
CA ALA A 43 -26.65 -23.63 0.54
C ALA A 43 -25.24 -24.24 0.52
N ALA A 44 -24.74 -24.69 1.69
CA ALA A 44 -23.48 -25.41 1.80
C ALA A 44 -23.54 -26.72 0.99
N ARG A 45 -24.63 -27.48 1.13
CA ARG A 45 -24.89 -28.71 0.36
C ARG A 45 -24.87 -28.47 -1.16
N THR A 46 -25.58 -27.45 -1.65
CA THR A 46 -25.60 -27.14 -3.09
C THR A 46 -24.23 -26.75 -3.62
N THR A 47 -23.42 -26.10 -2.79
CA THR A 47 -22.07 -25.66 -3.15
C THR A 47 -21.07 -26.80 -3.17
N PHE A 48 -21.26 -27.83 -2.36
CA PHE A 48 -20.31 -28.95 -2.27
C PHE A 48 -20.62 -30.12 -3.19
N GLN A 49 -21.89 -30.45 -3.39
CA GLN A 49 -22.31 -31.60 -4.20
C GLN A 49 -21.61 -32.92 -3.82
N PHE A 50 -21.10 -33.04 -2.59
CA PHE A 50 -20.42 -34.25 -2.10
C PHE A 50 -21.39 -35.18 -1.39
N ARG A 51 -21.07 -36.48 -1.34
CA ARG A 51 -21.82 -37.49 -0.60
C ARG A 51 -21.37 -37.51 0.87
N GLY A 52 -22.32 -37.59 1.81
CA GLY A 52 -22.07 -37.88 3.23
C GLY A 52 -21.72 -36.70 4.14
N VAL A 53 -21.70 -35.46 3.64
CA VAL A 53 -21.37 -34.26 4.43
C VAL A 53 -22.59 -33.32 4.45
N CYS A 54 -22.96 -32.80 5.62
CA CYS A 54 -24.14 -31.93 5.81
C CYS A 54 -25.50 -32.60 5.54
N GLY A 55 -25.72 -33.84 5.98
CA GLY A 55 -27.04 -34.49 5.88
C GLY A 55 -27.50 -34.73 4.43
N THR A 56 -26.58 -35.11 3.53
CA THR A 56 -26.91 -35.40 2.14
C THR A 56 -27.90 -36.57 2.00
N TYR A 57 -28.68 -36.54 0.92
CA TYR A 57 -29.58 -37.61 0.50
C TYR A 57 -29.02 -39.04 0.70
N SER A 58 -29.69 -39.82 1.55
CA SER A 58 -29.48 -41.26 1.64
C SER A 58 -29.92 -41.93 0.33
N HIS A 59 -29.04 -42.68 -0.33
CA HIS A 59 -29.35 -43.47 -1.53
C HIS A 59 -28.36 -44.63 -1.73
N ASP A 60 -28.77 -45.65 -2.47
CA ASP A 60 -27.95 -46.84 -2.73
C ASP A 60 -26.72 -46.54 -3.61
N HIS A 61 -25.64 -47.32 -3.43
CA HIS A 61 -24.38 -47.14 -4.16
C HIS A 61 -23.91 -48.44 -4.82
N PRO A 62 -23.43 -48.38 -6.09
CA PRO A 62 -22.69 -49.48 -6.67
C PRO A 62 -21.41 -49.79 -5.88
N ALA A 63 -21.12 -51.08 -5.71
CA ALA A 63 -19.90 -51.54 -5.06
C ALA A 63 -18.66 -51.00 -5.80
N GLY A 64 -17.68 -50.50 -5.04
CA GLY A 64 -16.44 -49.91 -5.58
C GLY A 64 -16.49 -48.40 -5.85
N THR A 65 -17.57 -47.71 -5.47
CA THR A 65 -17.62 -46.24 -5.53
C THR A 65 -16.51 -45.62 -4.67
N GLU A 66 -15.71 -44.72 -5.25
CA GLU A 66 -14.65 -43.99 -4.53
C GLU A 66 -15.24 -42.99 -3.53
N VAL A 67 -14.73 -43.00 -2.30
CA VAL A 67 -15.14 -42.11 -1.21
C VAL A 67 -13.98 -41.15 -0.91
N LEU A 68 -14.17 -39.86 -1.21
CA LEU A 68 -13.18 -38.83 -0.94
C LEU A 68 -13.42 -38.20 0.44
N PRO A 69 -12.38 -38.07 1.29
CA PRO A 69 -12.54 -37.48 2.61
C PRO A 69 -12.79 -35.96 2.52
N VAL A 70 -13.67 -35.47 3.39
CA VAL A 70 -13.87 -34.05 3.67
C VAL A 70 -13.53 -33.81 5.14
N TRP A 71 -12.72 -32.80 5.42
CA TRP A 71 -12.30 -32.49 6.78
C TRP A 71 -12.46 -31.01 7.10
N ARG A 72 -12.37 -30.72 8.40
CA ARG A 72 -12.36 -29.37 8.95
C ARG A 72 -10.93 -28.91 9.14
N VAL A 73 -10.65 -27.69 8.73
CA VAL A 73 -9.47 -26.94 9.17
C VAL A 73 -9.92 -25.77 10.03
N GLN A 74 -9.13 -25.43 11.03
CA GLN A 74 -9.47 -24.33 11.93
C GLN A 74 -9.43 -23.00 11.18
N ARG A 75 -10.45 -22.18 11.37
CA ARG A 75 -10.50 -20.81 10.88
C ARG A 75 -9.68 -19.92 11.82
N ASN A 76 -8.52 -19.47 11.37
CA ASN A 76 -7.60 -18.63 12.14
C ASN A 76 -7.51 -17.20 11.57
N GLY A 77 -8.59 -16.73 10.94
CA GLY A 77 -8.62 -15.42 10.30
C GLY A 77 -7.73 -15.33 9.06
N VAL A 78 -7.50 -14.10 8.60
CA VAL A 78 -6.71 -13.81 7.39
C VAL A 78 -5.26 -14.28 7.47
N ASP A 79 -4.70 -14.35 8.68
CA ASP A 79 -3.32 -14.77 8.94
C ASP A 79 -3.14 -16.30 8.96
N GLY A 80 -4.25 -17.05 9.01
CA GLY A 80 -4.26 -18.50 9.17
C GLY A 80 -3.99 -19.32 7.90
N GLY A 81 -3.96 -18.68 6.73
CA GLY A 81 -3.84 -19.35 5.43
C GLY A 81 -5.08 -20.17 5.09
N GLU A 82 -6.06 -19.56 4.41
CA GLU A 82 -7.32 -20.23 4.10
C GLU A 82 -7.24 -20.97 2.74
N PRO A 83 -7.53 -22.30 2.68
CA PRO A 83 -7.54 -23.06 1.44
C PRO A 83 -8.72 -22.64 0.55
N GLY A 84 -8.41 -22.25 -0.68
CA GLY A 84 -9.36 -21.99 -1.76
C GLY A 84 -9.53 -23.19 -2.68
N ARG A 85 -10.61 -23.18 -3.46
CA ARG A 85 -10.81 -24.15 -4.55
C ARG A 85 -9.62 -24.10 -5.52
N PHE A 86 -9.12 -25.27 -5.89
CA PHE A 86 -7.96 -25.52 -6.75
C PHE A 86 -6.60 -25.11 -6.20
N ASP A 87 -6.51 -24.71 -4.93
CA ASP A 87 -5.23 -24.47 -4.30
C ASP A 87 -4.38 -25.75 -4.30
N TYR A 88 -3.11 -25.59 -4.65
CA TYR A 88 -2.09 -26.59 -4.37
C TYR A 88 -1.75 -26.52 -2.89
N VAL A 89 -1.91 -27.65 -2.23
CA VAL A 89 -1.61 -27.81 -0.81
C VAL A 89 -0.68 -29.00 -0.63
N MET A 90 0.13 -28.94 0.41
CA MET A 90 1.02 -30.01 0.81
C MET A 90 0.54 -30.51 2.18
N LEU A 91 0.06 -31.75 2.21
CA LEU A 91 -0.35 -32.41 3.45
C LEU A 91 0.89 -32.95 4.13
N MET A 92 1.07 -32.61 5.41
CA MET A 92 2.17 -33.07 6.24
C MET A 92 1.60 -33.89 7.40
N ASP A 93 2.24 -35.01 7.70
CA ASP A 93 1.95 -35.84 8.86
C ASP A 93 2.54 -35.22 10.16
N ASP A 94 2.15 -35.74 11.32
CA ASP A 94 2.67 -35.34 12.64
C ASP A 94 4.12 -35.81 12.90
N THR A 95 4.65 -36.68 12.03
CA THR A 95 6.02 -37.14 12.08
C THR A 95 6.99 -36.10 11.50
N ARG A 96 8.06 -35.80 12.25
CA ARG A 96 9.11 -34.83 11.84
C ARG A 96 9.84 -35.21 10.54
N SER A 97 9.75 -36.47 10.14
CA SER A 97 10.34 -37.02 8.90
C SER A 97 9.39 -36.99 7.71
N SER A 98 8.16 -36.48 7.86
CA SER A 98 7.21 -36.40 6.76
C SER A 98 7.74 -35.49 5.66
N LEU A 99 7.94 -36.06 4.46
CA LEU A 99 8.28 -35.30 3.25
C LEU A 99 7.06 -34.54 2.70
N GLY A 100 5.87 -34.82 3.24
CA GLY A 100 4.58 -34.34 2.80
C GLY A 100 4.10 -34.94 1.47
N TRP A 101 2.81 -34.77 1.19
CA TRP A 101 2.17 -35.23 -0.03
C TRP A 101 1.46 -34.07 -0.72
N PRO A 102 1.75 -33.82 -2.01
CA PRO A 102 1.05 -32.79 -2.76
C PRO A 102 -0.38 -33.24 -3.00
N ALA A 103 -1.31 -32.32 -2.80
CA ALA A 103 -2.72 -32.49 -3.07
C ALA A 103 -3.29 -31.20 -3.67
N ARG A 104 -4.48 -31.30 -4.26
CA ARG A 104 -5.19 -30.14 -4.78
C ARG A 104 -6.58 -30.09 -4.16
N VAL A 105 -6.93 -28.90 -3.66
CA VAL A 105 -8.26 -28.67 -3.09
C VAL A 105 -9.27 -28.69 -4.22
N HIS A 106 -10.26 -29.58 -4.16
CA HIS A 106 -11.36 -29.60 -5.12
C HIS A 106 -12.42 -28.54 -4.80
N ARG A 107 -12.77 -28.39 -3.52
CA ARG A 107 -13.71 -27.37 -3.01
C ARG A 107 -13.39 -27.00 -1.56
N SER A 108 -13.67 -25.75 -1.19
CA SER A 108 -13.66 -25.28 0.20
C SER A 108 -14.90 -24.43 0.49
N TYR A 109 -15.36 -24.44 1.75
CA TYR A 109 -16.52 -23.65 2.18
C TYR A 109 -16.30 -23.07 3.56
N ARG A 110 -16.79 -21.84 3.71
CA ARG A 110 -16.70 -21.03 4.92
C ARG A 110 -18.11 -20.70 5.37
N PRO A 111 -18.56 -21.29 6.48
CA PRO A 111 -19.78 -20.85 7.13
C PRO A 111 -19.64 -19.39 7.57
N VAL A 112 -20.63 -18.54 7.27
CA VAL A 112 -20.68 -17.13 7.69
C VAL A 112 -22.04 -16.86 8.34
N ASP A 113 -22.06 -16.12 9.44
CA ASP A 113 -23.30 -15.65 10.06
C ASP A 113 -24.00 -14.67 9.11
N ARG A 114 -25.31 -14.86 8.90
CA ARG A 114 -26.12 -13.97 8.06
C ARG A 114 -27.34 -13.50 8.83
N THR A 115 -27.51 -12.17 8.90
CA THR A 115 -28.75 -11.53 9.36
C THR A 115 -29.72 -11.47 8.18
N VAL A 116 -30.95 -11.96 8.36
CA VAL A 116 -32.01 -11.86 7.36
C VAL A 116 -32.94 -10.71 7.75
N ALA A 117 -33.07 -9.71 6.88
CA ALA A 117 -34.01 -8.59 7.05
C ALA A 117 -35.27 -8.81 6.20
N SER A 118 -36.43 -8.37 6.71
CA SER A 118 -37.72 -8.41 6.00
C SER A 118 -38.28 -7.00 5.79
N TRP A 119 -38.82 -6.72 4.61
CA TRP A 119 -39.39 -5.41 4.26
C TRP A 119 -40.87 -5.51 3.88
N ARG A 120 -41.67 -4.50 4.23
CA ARG A 120 -43.04 -4.28 3.73
C ARG A 120 -43.15 -2.87 3.14
N LEU A 121 -43.73 -2.74 1.96
CA LEU A 121 -43.94 -1.45 1.31
C LEU A 121 -45.09 -0.69 2.00
N ASP A 122 -44.83 0.53 2.49
CA ASP A 122 -45.86 1.49 2.94
C ASP A 122 -45.93 2.68 1.95
N PRO A 123 -47.05 2.86 1.23
CA PRO A 123 -47.21 3.93 0.24
C PRO A 123 -47.33 5.35 0.80
N SER A 124 -47.39 5.55 2.13
CA SER A 124 -47.81 6.83 2.73
C SER A 124 -46.68 7.72 3.28
N ASN A 125 -45.41 7.31 3.21
CA ASN A 125 -44.34 7.96 3.97
C ASN A 125 -43.17 8.47 3.10
N THR A 126 -42.77 9.73 3.28
CA THR A 126 -41.52 10.30 2.75
C THR A 126 -40.33 9.69 3.49
N LEU A 127 -39.70 8.67 2.88
CA LEU A 127 -38.38 8.09 3.20
C LEU A 127 -37.99 8.15 4.70
N GLN A 128 -38.76 7.50 5.56
CA GLN A 128 -38.39 7.25 6.96
C GLN A 128 -38.12 5.76 7.14
N PRO A 129 -36.93 5.34 7.58
CA PRO A 129 -36.62 3.93 7.80
C PRO A 129 -37.39 3.38 9.00
N GLN A 130 -37.95 2.18 8.88
CA GLN A 130 -38.50 1.41 10.00
C GLN A 130 -37.42 0.40 10.46
N ALA A 131 -37.15 0.32 11.77
CA ALA A 131 -36.06 -0.48 12.31
C ALA A 131 -36.20 -1.99 12.02
N ASP A 132 -35.09 -2.62 11.64
CA ASP A 132 -34.97 -4.05 11.35
C ASP A 132 -35.35 -4.93 12.55
N THR A 133 -36.33 -5.83 12.40
CA THR A 133 -36.50 -6.97 13.31
C THR A 133 -35.70 -8.16 12.80
N SER A 134 -34.54 -8.43 13.43
CA SER A 134 -33.73 -9.63 13.17
C SER A 134 -34.33 -10.87 13.85
N SER A 135 -34.36 -12.02 13.17
CA SER A 135 -34.63 -13.32 13.79
C SER A 135 -33.54 -14.35 13.44
N VAL A 136 -33.24 -15.24 14.39
CA VAL A 136 -32.25 -16.32 14.23
C VAL A 136 -32.95 -17.51 13.57
N VAL A 137 -32.41 -17.99 12.45
CA VAL A 137 -32.94 -19.16 11.71
C VAL A 137 -32.32 -20.45 12.26
N ALA A 138 -33.08 -21.55 12.25
CA ALA A 138 -32.60 -22.87 12.64
C ALA A 138 -31.56 -23.40 11.63
N GLU A 139 -30.44 -23.94 12.12
CA GLU A 139 -29.31 -24.41 11.29
C GLU A 139 -28.58 -25.61 11.92
N ASP A 140 -27.84 -26.38 11.11
CA ASP A 140 -27.05 -27.51 11.60
C ASP A 140 -25.74 -27.05 12.28
N VAL A 141 -25.61 -27.36 13.57
CA VAL A 141 -24.46 -27.03 14.43
C VAL A 141 -23.14 -27.65 13.96
N VAL A 142 -23.22 -28.76 13.21
CA VAL A 142 -22.08 -29.47 12.60
C VAL A 142 -21.57 -28.66 11.39
N VAL A 143 -22.45 -27.96 10.68
CA VAL A 143 -22.11 -27.19 9.48
C VAL A 143 -21.68 -25.77 9.81
N LEU A 144 -22.31 -25.16 10.82
CA LEU A 144 -21.99 -23.80 11.28
C LEU A 144 -21.04 -23.77 12.50
N ALA A 145 -20.21 -24.79 12.70
CA ALA A 145 -19.19 -24.75 13.74
C ALA A 145 -18.31 -23.49 13.53
N ARG A 146 -18.45 -22.50 14.44
CA ARG A 146 -18.08 -21.08 14.25
C ARG A 146 -16.63 -20.83 13.81
N ASN A 147 -15.75 -21.81 13.98
CA ASN A 147 -14.32 -21.71 13.74
C ASN A 147 -13.78 -22.78 12.77
N ALA A 148 -14.58 -23.28 11.82
CA ALA A 148 -14.15 -24.31 10.88
C ALA A 148 -14.33 -23.92 9.40
N VAL A 149 -13.35 -24.28 8.57
CA VAL A 149 -13.44 -24.29 7.11
C VAL A 149 -13.49 -25.74 6.66
N MET A 150 -14.46 -26.07 5.81
CA MET A 150 -14.59 -27.42 5.24
C MET A 150 -13.76 -27.51 3.96
N VAL A 151 -12.95 -28.56 3.82
CA VAL A 151 -12.03 -28.76 2.68
C VAL A 151 -12.19 -30.18 2.12
N ALA A 152 -12.30 -30.28 0.79
CA ALA A 152 -12.33 -31.53 0.05
C ALA A 152 -11.22 -31.55 -1.00
N LEU A 153 -10.57 -32.69 -1.20
CA LEU A 153 -9.57 -32.90 -2.26
C LEU A 153 -10.18 -33.45 -3.54
N ASP A 154 -9.43 -33.34 -4.64
CA ASP A 154 -9.77 -33.93 -5.94
C ASP A 154 -9.33 -35.39 -6.09
N ALA A 155 -8.59 -35.92 -5.12
CA ALA A 155 -8.14 -37.31 -5.07
C ALA A 155 -8.03 -37.80 -3.62
N GLN A 156 -7.95 -39.12 -3.44
CA GLN A 156 -7.74 -39.73 -2.13
C GLN A 156 -6.47 -39.18 -1.45
N ALA A 157 -6.61 -38.73 -0.19
CA ALA A 157 -5.46 -38.34 0.62
C ALA A 157 -4.58 -39.58 0.87
N ARG A 158 -3.30 -39.50 0.48
CA ARG A 158 -2.34 -40.60 0.63
C ARG A 158 -1.85 -40.81 2.06
N ALA A 159 -2.28 -39.98 2.99
CA ALA A 159 -2.05 -40.10 4.42
C ALA A 159 -3.33 -39.77 5.20
N PRO A 160 -3.59 -40.46 6.33
CA PRO A 160 -4.64 -40.03 7.25
C PRO A 160 -4.31 -38.64 7.77
N VAL A 161 -5.29 -37.73 7.77
CA VAL A 161 -5.17 -36.42 8.42
C VAL A 161 -5.80 -36.55 9.81
N PRO A 162 -5.02 -36.79 10.88
CA PRO A 162 -5.58 -36.92 12.22
C PRO A 162 -6.18 -35.59 12.70
N MET A 163 -7.25 -35.67 13.51
CA MET A 163 -7.85 -34.52 14.16
C MET A 163 -6.81 -33.83 15.05
N THR A 164 -6.57 -32.54 14.86
CA THR A 164 -5.66 -31.77 15.71
C THR A 164 -6.20 -31.80 17.16
N VAL A 165 -5.36 -32.24 18.10
CA VAL A 165 -5.68 -32.29 19.53
C VAL A 165 -5.97 -30.86 20.02
N GLN A 166 -7.07 -30.67 20.75
CA GLN A 166 -7.34 -29.41 21.46
C GLN A 166 -6.18 -29.11 22.42
N THR A 167 -5.54 -27.96 22.26
CA THR A 167 -4.53 -27.50 23.20
C THR A 167 -5.19 -26.80 24.39
N THR A 168 -5.17 -27.46 25.54
CA THR A 168 -5.41 -26.84 26.85
C THR A 168 -4.12 -26.18 27.33
N GLY A 169 -3.97 -24.87 27.11
CA GLY A 169 -2.95 -24.07 27.82
C GLY A 169 -2.42 -22.86 27.07
N THR A 170 -2.62 -21.68 27.64
CA THR A 170 -1.94 -20.43 27.29
C THR A 170 -0.45 -20.53 27.59
N GLY A 171 0.42 -20.47 26.56
CA GLY A 171 1.81 -20.04 26.72
C GLY A 171 2.95 -21.00 26.33
N ALA A 172 2.72 -22.12 25.64
CA ALA A 172 3.83 -22.98 25.17
C ALA A 172 4.20 -22.70 23.70
N THR A 173 5.50 -22.52 23.41
CA THR A 173 6.04 -22.45 22.04
C THR A 173 5.77 -23.78 21.33
N LEU A 174 4.90 -23.76 20.31
CA LEU A 174 4.49 -24.97 19.58
C LEU A 174 5.51 -25.33 18.50
N GLU A 175 6.02 -26.57 18.53
CA GLU A 175 6.80 -27.14 17.43
C GLU A 175 5.85 -27.60 16.32
N SER A 176 5.68 -26.78 15.28
CA SER A 176 4.73 -27.02 14.20
C SER A 176 5.01 -28.30 13.40
N ARG A 177 6.24 -28.83 13.44
CA ARG A 177 6.63 -30.08 12.76
C ARG A 177 6.09 -31.35 13.43
N ALA A 178 5.62 -31.27 14.67
CA ALA A 178 5.02 -32.38 15.40
C ALA A 178 3.48 -32.43 15.26
N LEU A 179 2.92 -31.65 14.34
CA LEU A 179 1.50 -31.55 14.08
C LEU A 179 1.21 -31.95 12.63
N ALA A 180 0.18 -32.79 12.46
CA ALA A 180 -0.43 -32.98 11.14
C ALA A 180 -1.00 -31.64 10.67
N ARG A 181 -0.60 -31.20 9.48
CA ARG A 181 -0.94 -29.88 8.97
C ARG A 181 -1.07 -29.88 7.46
N MET A 182 -1.90 -28.98 6.97
CA MET A 182 -1.96 -28.63 5.56
C MET A 182 -1.18 -27.34 5.38
N THR A 183 -0.19 -27.35 4.49
CA THR A 183 0.59 -26.18 4.14
C THR A 183 0.26 -25.75 2.72
N LYS A 184 0.03 -24.46 2.51
CA LYS A 184 -0.11 -23.86 1.18
C LYS A 184 1.20 -23.17 0.84
N HIS A 185 1.65 -23.22 -0.41
CA HIS A 185 2.84 -22.47 -0.85
C HIS A 185 2.70 -20.96 -0.49
N PRO A 186 3.76 -20.27 -0.01
CA PRO A 186 3.69 -18.84 0.33
C PRO A 186 3.64 -17.97 -0.95
N SER A 187 2.84 -16.90 -0.97
CA SER A 187 2.88 -15.87 -2.04
C SER A 187 3.39 -14.49 -1.60
N GLY A 188 3.85 -14.32 -0.36
CA GLY A 188 4.30 -13.02 0.13
C GLY A 188 3.17 -12.17 0.71
N GLU A 189 3.41 -11.73 1.93
CA GLU A 189 2.53 -10.94 2.78
C GLU A 189 2.32 -9.52 2.22
N LEU A 190 1.04 -9.22 1.94
CA LEU A 190 0.29 -7.96 2.06
C LEU A 190 -1.13 -8.24 1.53
N PRO A 191 -2.23 -7.69 2.09
CA PRO A 191 -3.53 -7.73 1.41
C PRO A 191 -3.38 -6.99 0.07
N ARG A 192 -3.68 -7.66 -1.04
CA ARG A 192 -3.43 -7.10 -2.37
C ARG A 192 -4.63 -6.87 -3.28
N ASP A 193 -5.79 -7.50 -3.10
CA ASP A 193 -6.85 -7.35 -4.11
C ASP A 193 -8.28 -7.26 -3.56
N VAL A 194 -9.00 -6.27 -4.09
CA VAL A 194 -10.45 -6.31 -4.31
C VAL A 194 -10.71 -7.45 -5.31
N SER A 195 -11.42 -8.51 -4.90
CA SER A 195 -11.43 -9.78 -5.67
C SER A 195 -12.45 -9.85 -6.82
N SER A 196 -13.38 -8.91 -6.91
CA SER A 196 -14.20 -8.70 -8.12
C SER A 196 -14.86 -7.33 -8.08
N VAL A 197 -14.83 -6.60 -9.19
CA VAL A 197 -15.72 -5.47 -9.44
C VAL A 197 -16.70 -5.86 -10.53
N VAL A 198 -18.00 -5.74 -10.23
CA VAL A 198 -19.03 -5.88 -11.26
C VAL A 198 -19.56 -4.49 -11.59
N VAL A 199 -19.20 -4.01 -12.78
CA VAL A 199 -19.64 -2.73 -13.33
C VAL A 199 -20.82 -2.99 -14.24
N GLY A 200 -21.86 -2.18 -14.14
CA GLY A 200 -23.06 -2.38 -14.94
C GLY A 200 -24.09 -3.33 -14.31
N GLN A 201 -23.79 -3.99 -13.19
CA GLN A 201 -24.78 -4.83 -12.51
C GLN A 201 -25.52 -4.05 -11.44
N SER A 202 -26.83 -4.27 -11.34
CA SER A 202 -27.65 -3.80 -10.22
C SER A 202 -27.04 -4.27 -8.90
N ILE A 203 -27.11 -3.43 -7.88
CA ILE A 203 -26.59 -3.70 -6.54
C ILE A 203 -27.23 -4.91 -5.83
N ARG A 204 -28.26 -5.52 -6.45
CA ARG A 204 -28.92 -6.77 -6.02
C ARG A 204 -28.52 -7.99 -6.85
N GLY A 205 -27.62 -7.83 -7.82
CA GLY A 205 -27.09 -8.91 -8.66
C GLY A 205 -28.05 -9.42 -9.75
N ALA A 206 -29.18 -8.76 -9.99
CA ALA A 206 -30.26 -9.29 -10.84
C ALA A 206 -30.15 -8.82 -12.30
N ASP A 207 -29.93 -7.53 -12.53
CA ASP A 207 -29.93 -6.95 -13.88
C ASP A 207 -28.55 -6.37 -14.23
N THR A 208 -28.13 -6.51 -15.49
CA THR A 208 -26.96 -5.82 -16.07
C THR A 208 -27.46 -4.76 -17.07
N PHE A 209 -26.96 -3.53 -16.99
CA PHE A 209 -27.23 -2.49 -17.99
C PHE A 209 -26.04 -2.35 -18.95
N ASP A 210 -26.33 -2.16 -20.23
CA ASP A 210 -25.32 -1.85 -21.24
C ASP A 210 -24.93 -0.38 -21.13
N ALA A 211 -23.69 -0.10 -20.74
CA ALA A 211 -23.11 1.23 -20.83
C ALA A 211 -21.60 1.19 -21.12
N LEU A 212 -21.14 2.26 -21.77
CA LEU A 212 -19.73 2.55 -21.90
C LEU A 212 -19.26 3.21 -20.59
N CYS A 213 -18.39 2.53 -19.85
CA CYS A 213 -17.75 3.07 -18.66
C CYS A 213 -16.33 3.49 -19.04
N ASP A 214 -16.03 4.78 -18.93
CA ASP A 214 -14.70 5.33 -19.24
C ASP A 214 -13.74 5.19 -18.03
N GLU A 215 -14.24 5.40 -16.80
CA GLU A 215 -13.41 5.38 -15.58
C GLU A 215 -14.10 4.71 -14.37
N LEU A 216 -13.31 3.99 -13.58
CA LEU A 216 -13.71 3.31 -12.34
C LEU A 216 -12.83 3.78 -11.18
N ILE A 217 -13.43 4.45 -10.21
CA ILE A 217 -12.73 5.01 -9.05
C ILE A 217 -13.00 4.15 -7.82
N PHE A 218 -11.93 3.72 -7.16
CA PHE A 218 -11.98 2.99 -5.89
C PHE A 218 -11.69 3.95 -4.75
N HIS A 219 -12.57 3.99 -3.76
CA HIS A 219 -12.42 4.82 -2.58
C HIS A 219 -12.01 3.96 -1.39
N THR A 220 -11.34 4.60 -0.46
CA THR A 220 -10.90 4.06 0.81
C THR A 220 -12.11 3.93 1.77
N THR A 221 -12.06 3.03 2.77
CA THR A 221 -13.24 2.51 3.47
C THR A 221 -13.47 3.05 4.88
N SER A 222 -12.74 4.07 5.36
CA SER A 222 -12.80 4.47 6.77
C SER A 222 -13.86 5.54 7.09
N PHE A 223 -14.12 6.47 6.16
CA PHE A 223 -15.16 7.48 6.35
C PHE A 223 -16.56 6.86 6.38
N GLY A 224 -17.35 7.23 7.38
CA GLY A 224 -18.73 6.75 7.52
C GLY A 224 -18.87 5.36 8.14
N ASP A 225 -17.82 4.76 8.72
CA ASP A 225 -17.84 3.44 9.36
C ASP A 225 -18.65 3.35 10.68
N GLN A 226 -19.43 4.38 11.04
CA GLN A 226 -20.18 4.38 12.30
C GLN A 226 -21.31 3.33 12.38
N GLN A 227 -21.65 2.66 11.27
CA GLN A 227 -22.68 1.60 11.20
C GLN A 227 -22.23 0.38 10.37
N GLY A 228 -20.92 0.22 10.13
CA GLY A 228 -20.33 -0.87 9.34
C GLY A 228 -20.30 -0.61 7.83
N ALA A 229 -20.10 -1.69 7.06
CA ALA A 229 -19.80 -1.66 5.62
C ALA A 229 -20.73 -0.82 4.69
N PRO A 230 -22.06 -0.65 4.91
CA PRO A 230 -22.92 -0.02 3.90
C PRO A 230 -22.76 1.50 3.75
N THR A 231 -22.21 2.20 4.75
CA THR A 231 -21.99 3.67 4.70
C THR A 231 -20.52 4.05 4.49
N GLN A 232 -19.63 3.06 4.46
CA GLN A 232 -18.20 3.28 4.22
C GLN A 232 -17.96 3.91 2.85
N GLY A 233 -17.17 4.98 2.82
CA GLY A 233 -16.88 5.73 1.60
C GLY A 233 -18.06 6.55 1.07
N GLY A 234 -19.09 6.80 1.89
CA GLY A 234 -20.20 7.67 1.55
C GLY A 234 -19.75 9.11 1.25
N LEU A 235 -20.49 9.79 0.39
CA LEU A 235 -20.19 11.17 -0.03
C LEU A 235 -21.06 12.15 0.75
N LEU A 236 -20.47 13.21 1.30
CA LEU A 236 -21.26 14.33 1.83
C LEU A 236 -21.97 15.04 0.67
N VAL A 237 -23.11 15.66 0.94
CA VAL A 237 -23.90 16.37 -0.08
C VAL A 237 -24.05 17.83 0.31
N LEU A 238 -23.66 18.74 -0.58
CA LEU A 238 -23.81 20.17 -0.39
C LEU A 238 -25.30 20.54 -0.30
N THR A 239 -25.66 21.40 0.66
CA THR A 239 -27.02 21.91 0.85
C THR A 239 -27.21 23.31 0.27
N GLN A 240 -26.12 23.99 -0.05
CA GLN A 240 -26.08 25.33 -0.64
C GLN A 240 -24.96 25.39 -1.69
N ASP A 241 -25.03 26.38 -2.57
CA ASP A 241 -23.98 26.64 -3.54
C ASP A 241 -22.69 27.08 -2.82
N LEU A 242 -21.56 26.50 -3.19
CA LEU A 242 -20.23 26.96 -2.83
C LEU A 242 -19.73 27.88 -3.95
N PRO A 243 -19.72 29.21 -3.77
CA PRO A 243 -19.24 30.11 -4.80
C PRO A 243 -17.72 29.98 -5.02
N ASP A 244 -17.27 30.44 -6.18
CA ASP A 244 -15.85 30.65 -6.46
C ASP A 244 -15.23 31.54 -5.37
N GLY A 245 -14.18 31.05 -4.71
CA GLY A 245 -13.51 31.73 -3.59
C GLY A 245 -14.27 31.69 -2.26
N GLY A 246 -15.39 30.97 -2.18
CA GLY A 246 -16.11 30.74 -0.92
C GLY A 246 -15.22 30.07 0.13
N GLY A 247 -15.19 30.66 1.32
CA GLY A 247 -14.43 30.18 2.49
C GLY A 247 -15.20 29.24 3.42
N GLN A 248 -16.41 28.84 3.03
CA GLN A 248 -17.27 27.97 3.82
C GLN A 248 -18.16 27.17 2.87
N MET A 249 -18.35 25.88 3.16
CA MET A 249 -19.37 25.06 2.49
C MET A 249 -20.36 24.51 3.51
N SER A 250 -21.59 24.29 3.07
CA SER A 250 -22.66 23.69 3.89
C SER A 250 -23.06 22.34 3.31
N VAL A 251 -23.05 21.32 4.16
CA VAL A 251 -23.46 19.96 3.82
C VAL A 251 -24.61 19.48 4.70
N ALA A 252 -25.27 18.40 4.32
CA ALA A 252 -26.25 17.74 5.18
C ALA A 252 -25.50 16.81 6.17
N PRO A 253 -25.32 17.19 7.46
CA PRO A 253 -24.39 16.49 8.35
C PRO A 253 -24.85 15.05 8.67
N GLN A 254 -26.16 14.80 8.61
CA GLN A 254 -26.80 13.52 8.92
C GLN A 254 -27.06 12.66 7.68
N VAL A 255 -26.59 13.08 6.50
CA VAL A 255 -26.87 12.39 5.23
C VAL A 255 -25.58 12.18 4.46
N VAL A 256 -25.38 10.96 3.96
CA VAL A 256 -24.36 10.65 2.96
C VAL A 256 -25.02 10.08 1.72
N ARG A 257 -24.44 10.35 0.55
CA ARG A 257 -24.80 9.70 -0.71
C ARG A 257 -23.94 8.44 -0.88
N ILE A 258 -24.61 7.32 -1.00
CA ILE A 258 -24.04 6.00 -1.29
C ILE A 258 -24.64 5.48 -2.62
N PRO A 259 -24.21 4.32 -3.15
CA PRO A 259 -24.79 3.79 -4.39
C PRO A 259 -26.31 3.54 -4.35
N TRP A 260 -26.92 3.39 -3.16
CA TRP A 260 -28.38 3.29 -2.98
C TRP A 260 -29.11 4.65 -2.98
N GLY A 261 -28.39 5.75 -3.12
CA GLY A 261 -28.91 7.10 -3.00
C GLY A 261 -28.54 7.74 -1.67
N ASN A 262 -29.34 8.70 -1.23
CA ASN A 262 -29.10 9.40 0.03
C ASN A 262 -29.50 8.50 1.21
N TYR A 263 -28.56 8.29 2.12
CA TYR A 263 -28.73 7.53 3.34
C TYR A 263 -28.63 8.47 4.54
N GLY A 264 -29.71 8.57 5.32
CA GLY A 264 -29.82 9.45 6.48
C GLY A 264 -29.73 8.70 7.81
N GLN A 265 -29.15 9.34 8.83
CA GLN A 265 -29.00 8.81 10.19
C GLN A 265 -29.22 9.89 11.24
N ALA A 266 -29.41 9.47 12.51
CA ALA A 266 -29.59 10.42 13.61
C ALA A 266 -28.28 11.13 14.01
N GLN A 267 -27.12 10.51 13.77
CA GLN A 267 -25.81 11.08 14.11
C GLN A 267 -25.19 11.78 12.90
N SER A 268 -24.39 12.82 13.16
CA SER A 268 -23.62 13.52 12.14
C SER A 268 -22.47 12.63 11.65
N PHE A 269 -22.34 12.49 10.33
CA PHE A 269 -21.21 11.85 9.65
C PHE A 269 -19.94 12.71 9.71
N LEU A 270 -20.05 14.02 9.99
CA LEU A 270 -18.88 14.89 10.14
C LEU A 270 -18.00 14.47 11.33
N ASN A 271 -18.56 13.79 12.35
CA ASN A 271 -17.78 13.25 13.46
C ASN A 271 -16.71 12.22 13.06
N SER A 272 -16.78 11.68 11.85
CA SER A 272 -15.76 10.78 11.30
C SER A 272 -14.58 11.52 10.65
N LEU A 273 -14.66 12.84 10.50
CA LEU A 273 -13.60 13.67 9.95
C LEU A 273 -12.63 14.13 11.05
N PRO A 274 -11.31 14.17 10.78
CA PRO A 274 -10.37 14.90 11.62
C PRO A 274 -10.85 16.33 11.86
N GLN A 275 -10.83 16.78 13.12
CA GLN A 275 -11.40 18.08 13.51
C GLN A 275 -10.51 19.27 13.10
N ASP A 276 -9.22 19.04 12.93
CA ASP A 276 -8.18 20.02 12.67
C ASP A 276 -8.09 20.40 11.18
N ALA A 277 -7.91 19.43 10.29
CA ALA A 277 -7.88 19.67 8.85
C ALA A 277 -8.01 18.39 8.03
N GLY A 278 -8.34 18.54 6.75
CA GLY A 278 -8.36 17.43 5.80
C GLY A 278 -8.66 17.91 4.38
N LEU A 279 -8.54 17.00 3.41
CA LEU A 279 -8.90 17.29 2.02
C LEU A 279 -10.24 16.66 1.65
N MET A 280 -11.00 17.37 0.85
CA MET A 280 -12.22 16.90 0.22
C MET A 280 -12.17 17.12 -1.28
N LEU A 281 -12.60 16.13 -2.07
CA LEU A 281 -12.90 16.31 -3.48
C LEU A 281 -14.37 16.74 -3.60
N VAL A 282 -14.59 18.00 -3.97
CA VAL A 282 -15.90 18.61 -4.18
C VAL A 282 -16.10 18.77 -5.68
N GLY A 283 -16.99 17.98 -6.28
CA GLY A 283 -17.08 17.90 -7.73
C GLY A 283 -15.74 17.43 -8.35
N ASP A 284 -15.06 18.31 -9.07
CA ASP A 284 -13.74 18.13 -9.67
C ASP A 284 -12.63 18.93 -8.96
N GLU A 285 -12.94 19.61 -7.85
CA GLU A 285 -12.02 20.46 -7.11
C GLU A 285 -11.56 19.80 -5.80
N ILE A 286 -10.26 19.83 -5.51
CA ILE A 286 -9.73 19.45 -4.21
C ILE A 286 -9.68 20.68 -3.31
N VAL A 287 -10.36 20.58 -2.18
CA VAL A 287 -10.53 21.63 -1.17
C VAL A 287 -9.98 21.14 0.17
N CYS A 288 -9.19 21.95 0.85
CA CYS A 288 -8.83 21.75 2.26
C CYS A 288 -9.91 22.35 3.15
N TYR A 289 -10.27 21.64 4.22
CA TYR A 289 -11.02 22.24 5.33
C TYR A 289 -10.11 22.36 6.56
N ASP A 290 -10.46 23.28 7.48
CA ASP A 290 -9.74 23.51 8.73
C ASP A 290 -10.65 23.50 9.98
N GLY A 291 -11.89 23.04 9.80
CA GLY A 291 -12.83 22.80 10.88
C GLY A 291 -14.25 22.61 10.36
N TYR A 292 -15.14 22.12 11.23
CA TYR A 292 -16.55 21.93 10.91
C TYR A 292 -17.44 22.05 12.15
N ASP A 293 -18.73 22.31 11.92
CA ASP A 293 -19.78 22.26 12.94
C ASP A 293 -20.79 21.16 12.62
N ASN A 294 -20.87 20.19 13.53
CA ASN A 294 -21.77 19.03 13.45
C ASN A 294 -23.25 19.40 13.44
N ALA A 295 -23.64 20.50 14.09
CA ALA A 295 -25.05 20.86 14.22
C ALA A 295 -25.57 21.56 12.96
N SER A 296 -24.83 22.53 12.44
CA SER A 296 -25.21 23.27 11.23
C SER A 296 -24.82 22.58 9.92
N GLY A 297 -23.88 21.63 9.95
CA GLY A 297 -23.29 21.05 8.73
C GLY A 297 -22.34 21.99 7.99
N THR A 298 -21.85 23.02 8.69
CA THR A 298 -20.86 23.96 8.17
C THR A 298 -19.47 23.35 8.17
N ILE A 299 -18.72 23.53 7.07
CA ILE A 299 -17.32 23.19 6.96
C ILE A 299 -16.55 24.43 6.52
N ASN A 300 -15.50 24.79 7.27
CA ASN A 300 -14.66 25.97 7.03
C ASN A 300 -13.55 25.64 6.04
N ILE A 301 -13.20 26.59 5.18
CA ILE A 301 -12.14 26.47 4.19
C ILE A 301 -11.12 27.59 4.46
N PRO A 302 -9.86 27.27 4.81
CA PRO A 302 -8.85 28.28 5.05
C PRO A 302 -8.47 29.02 3.77
N GLN A 303 -7.83 30.18 3.92
CA GLN A 303 -7.27 30.90 2.77
C GLN A 303 -6.25 30.02 2.03
N GLY A 304 -6.40 29.95 0.69
CA GLY A 304 -5.57 29.06 -0.13
C GLY A 304 -5.95 27.59 -0.03
N GLY A 305 -7.06 27.25 0.63
CA GLY A 305 -7.59 25.89 0.72
C GLY A 305 -8.41 25.44 -0.49
N ARG A 306 -8.45 26.22 -1.58
CA ARG A 306 -9.23 25.93 -2.80
C ARG A 306 -8.29 25.57 -3.96
N GLY A 307 -8.77 24.81 -4.93
CA GLY A 307 -8.00 24.45 -6.14
C GLY A 307 -6.66 23.76 -5.85
N LEU A 308 -6.63 22.85 -4.87
CA LEU A 308 -5.39 22.20 -4.44
C LEU A 308 -4.98 21.07 -5.39
N LEU A 309 -3.68 20.72 -5.34
CA LEU A 309 -3.10 19.56 -6.04
C LEU A 309 -3.40 19.52 -7.55
N GLY A 310 -3.42 20.70 -8.19
CA GLY A 310 -3.60 20.85 -9.64
C GLY A 310 -5.05 20.89 -10.11
N THR A 311 -6.02 20.90 -9.19
CA THR A 311 -7.42 21.17 -9.52
C THR A 311 -7.69 22.67 -9.68
N LEU A 312 -8.75 23.02 -10.40
CA LEU A 312 -9.14 24.42 -10.59
C LEU A 312 -10.20 24.81 -9.57
N GLN A 313 -10.02 25.99 -8.98
CA GLN A 313 -11.03 26.59 -8.13
C GLN A 313 -12.28 26.95 -8.95
N GLY A 314 -13.46 26.53 -8.48
CA GLY A 314 -14.72 26.73 -9.20
C GLY A 314 -15.93 27.03 -8.30
N THR A 315 -17.08 27.21 -8.94
CA THR A 315 -18.38 27.24 -8.24
C THR A 315 -18.99 25.85 -8.25
N HIS A 316 -19.55 25.42 -7.13
CA HIS A 316 -20.23 24.12 -6.99
C HIS A 316 -21.68 24.34 -6.53
N GLU A 317 -22.65 23.78 -7.25
CA GLU A 317 -24.07 23.96 -6.94
C GLU A 317 -24.52 23.07 -5.75
N ALA A 318 -25.61 23.46 -5.09
CA ALA A 318 -26.27 22.63 -4.10
C ALA A 318 -26.61 21.24 -4.69
N GLY A 319 -26.35 20.18 -3.90
CA GLY A 319 -26.49 18.79 -4.34
C GLY A 319 -25.20 18.18 -4.92
N THR A 320 -24.16 18.98 -5.17
CA THR A 320 -22.81 18.50 -5.46
C THR A 320 -22.31 17.65 -4.30
N THR A 321 -21.54 16.61 -4.62
CA THR A 321 -20.97 15.70 -3.63
C THR A 321 -19.57 16.12 -3.20
N ALA A 322 -19.27 15.93 -1.92
CA ALA A 322 -17.94 16.10 -1.33
C ALA A 322 -17.44 14.76 -0.78
N MET A 323 -16.33 14.28 -1.31
CA MET A 323 -15.65 13.05 -0.87
C MET A 323 -14.50 13.40 0.06
N PHE A 324 -14.42 12.80 1.24
CA PHE A 324 -13.25 12.93 2.10
C PHE A 324 -12.06 12.10 1.57
N LEU A 325 -10.89 12.71 1.48
CA LEU A 325 -9.67 12.07 1.00
C LEU A 325 -8.81 11.59 2.18
N GLU A 326 -9.27 10.53 2.85
CA GLU A 326 -8.71 10.04 4.13
C GLU A 326 -7.24 9.57 4.09
N HIS A 327 -6.65 9.38 2.92
CA HIS A 327 -5.26 8.96 2.76
C HIS A 327 -4.26 10.12 2.81
N PHE A 328 -4.75 11.37 2.78
CA PHE A 328 -3.92 12.55 2.98
C PHE A 328 -3.96 13.01 4.43
N ILE A 329 -2.77 13.08 5.04
CA ILE A 329 -2.60 13.76 6.32
C ILE A 329 -2.38 15.24 6.01
N VAL A 330 -3.23 16.09 6.58
CA VAL A 330 -3.19 17.54 6.38
C VAL A 330 -3.29 18.23 7.73
N GLY A 331 -2.54 19.31 7.88
CA GLY A 331 -2.69 20.28 8.96
C GLY A 331 -2.76 21.69 8.39
N THR A 332 -2.85 22.69 9.24
CA THR A 332 -2.76 24.11 8.87
C THR A 332 -1.69 24.81 9.69
N LEU A 333 -1.05 25.81 9.10
CA LEU A 333 -0.07 26.62 9.81
C LEU A 333 -0.73 27.43 10.94
N ALA A 334 -0.29 27.23 12.19
CA ALA A 334 -0.75 28.04 13.33
C ALA A 334 -0.23 29.49 13.28
N GLY A 335 0.84 29.74 12.53
CA GLY A 335 1.44 31.06 12.33
C GLY A 335 2.15 31.14 10.99
N GLY A 336 2.34 32.36 10.48
CA GLY A 336 3.08 32.56 9.23
C GLY A 336 4.56 32.19 9.37
N ILE A 337 5.16 31.71 8.27
CA ILE A 337 6.58 31.37 8.17
C ILE A 337 7.23 32.17 7.04
N GLY A 338 8.49 32.56 7.22
CA GLY A 338 9.35 33.14 6.19
C GLY A 338 10.15 32.09 5.41
N PRO A 339 10.85 32.47 4.33
CA PRO A 339 11.59 31.53 3.46
C PRO A 339 12.80 30.87 4.13
N GLY A 340 13.33 31.44 5.22
CA GLY A 340 14.46 30.91 5.98
C GLY A 340 14.06 30.18 7.27
N ASP A 341 12.78 30.12 7.62
CA ASP A 341 12.36 29.52 8.87
C ASP A 341 12.55 27.99 8.87
N SER A 342 13.00 27.48 10.01
CA SER A 342 13.29 26.06 10.25
C SER A 342 12.16 25.29 10.94
N THR A 343 11.15 26.00 11.41
CA THR A 343 10.05 25.45 12.20
C THR A 343 8.76 25.84 11.51
N LEU A 344 7.91 24.85 11.24
CA LEU A 344 6.58 25.03 10.66
C LEU A 344 5.57 24.80 11.79
N PRO A 345 5.07 25.85 12.44
CA PRO A 345 4.12 25.70 13.53
C PRO A 345 2.77 25.25 12.95
N LEU A 346 2.27 24.11 13.39
CA LEU A 346 0.94 23.59 13.02
C LEU A 346 -0.06 23.85 14.16
N VAL A 347 -1.34 23.91 13.78
CA VAL A 347 -2.44 23.90 14.76
C VAL A 347 -2.47 22.57 15.51
N ASP A 348 -2.32 21.46 14.78
CA ASP A 348 -2.17 20.11 15.31
C ASP A 348 -1.14 19.34 14.46
N THR A 349 -0.34 18.50 15.11
CA THR A 349 0.66 17.61 14.47
C THR A 349 0.19 16.16 14.41
N THR A 350 -1.00 15.87 14.90
CA THR A 350 -1.58 14.52 14.93
C THR A 350 -1.60 13.91 13.52
N GLY A 351 -1.24 12.63 13.41
CA GLY A 351 -1.14 11.93 12.13
C GLY A 351 0.17 12.14 11.37
N PHE A 352 0.88 13.24 11.56
CA PHE A 352 2.18 13.44 10.91
C PHE A 352 3.23 12.45 11.44
N PRO A 353 4.03 11.81 10.56
CA PRO A 353 5.13 10.97 11.00
C PRO A 353 6.25 11.80 11.67
N PRO A 354 7.15 11.17 12.47
CA PRO A 354 8.25 11.88 13.13
C PRO A 354 9.16 12.66 12.20
N SER A 355 9.27 12.24 10.93
CA SER A 355 10.00 12.97 9.88
C SER A 355 9.31 12.74 8.54
N GLY A 356 9.43 13.68 7.61
CA GLY A 356 8.75 13.56 6.32
C GLY A 356 9.01 14.74 5.37
N THR A 357 8.11 14.89 4.41
CA THR A 357 8.04 16.01 3.48
C THR A 357 6.62 16.53 3.47
N VAL A 358 6.45 17.84 3.47
CA VAL A 358 5.14 18.48 3.35
C VAL A 358 5.12 19.43 2.16
N LEU A 359 3.96 19.57 1.54
CA LEU A 359 3.65 20.60 0.57
C LEU A 359 2.94 21.75 1.31
N VAL A 360 3.49 22.95 1.20
CA VAL A 360 2.90 24.19 1.74
C VAL A 360 2.82 25.19 0.60
N GLY A 361 1.60 25.52 0.17
CA GLY A 361 1.39 26.25 -1.08
C GLY A 361 2.07 25.53 -2.26
N THR A 362 3.10 26.17 -2.84
CA THR A 362 3.88 25.65 -3.97
C THR A 362 5.27 25.13 -3.57
N GLU A 363 5.53 24.98 -2.28
CA GLU A 363 6.85 24.63 -1.75
C GLU A 363 6.83 23.25 -1.08
N LEU A 364 7.76 22.38 -1.48
CA LEU A 364 8.04 21.15 -0.74
C LEU A 364 9.10 21.39 0.32
N ILE A 365 8.81 20.97 1.54
CA ILE A 365 9.65 21.20 2.71
C ILE A 365 9.88 19.88 3.43
N HIS A 366 11.15 19.52 3.64
CA HIS A 366 11.51 18.34 4.43
C HIS A 366 11.63 18.74 5.91
N TYR A 367 11.06 17.93 6.79
CA TYR A 367 11.24 18.06 8.24
C TYR A 367 11.82 16.76 8.80
N THR A 368 12.58 16.86 9.90
CA THR A 368 13.32 15.73 10.47
C THR A 368 12.86 15.33 11.85
N ARG A 369 12.05 16.15 12.51
CA ARG A 369 11.47 15.85 13.82
C ARG A 369 10.14 16.59 14.02
N LEU A 370 9.30 16.05 14.89
CA LEU A 370 8.21 16.77 15.53
C LEU A 370 8.74 17.45 16.80
N ALA A 371 8.43 18.73 16.98
CA ALA A 371 8.85 19.51 18.14
C ALA A 371 7.63 20.26 18.72
N GLY A 372 6.96 19.63 19.69
CA GLY A 372 5.69 20.16 20.20
C GLY A 372 4.65 20.16 19.08
N SER A 373 4.07 21.33 18.79
CA SER A 373 3.13 21.53 17.68
C SER A 373 3.81 21.95 16.36
N GLY A 374 5.13 21.78 16.23
CA GLY A 374 5.88 22.19 15.04
C GLY A 374 6.53 21.04 14.28
N LEU A 375 6.60 21.17 12.95
CA LEU A 375 7.49 20.36 12.11
C LEU A 375 8.85 21.08 12.02
N ASP A 376 9.90 20.44 12.51
CA ASP A 376 11.21 21.05 12.65
C ASP A 376 12.25 20.46 11.70
N MET A 377 13.14 21.31 11.21
CA MET A 377 14.33 20.94 10.44
C MET A 377 15.59 21.60 11.02
N PRO A 378 16.79 21.05 10.76
CA PRO A 378 18.04 21.69 11.17
C PRO A 378 18.26 23.04 10.47
N ARG A 379 19.05 23.89 11.13
CA ARG A 379 19.50 25.19 10.61
C ARG A 379 20.92 25.12 10.08
N ARG A 380 21.23 25.96 9.10
CA ARG A 380 22.60 26.17 8.63
C ARG A 380 23.47 26.82 9.71
N SER A 381 24.77 26.59 9.63
CA SER A 381 25.76 27.39 10.35
C SER A 381 25.91 28.79 9.71
N THR A 382 26.06 29.84 10.50
CA THR A 382 26.40 31.18 9.95
C THR A 382 27.88 31.30 9.61
N GLU A 383 28.72 30.57 10.34
CA GLU A 383 30.16 30.47 10.09
C GLU A 383 30.55 29.03 9.71
N PRO A 384 31.29 28.80 8.62
CA PRO A 384 31.73 27.46 8.23
C PRO A 384 32.47 26.72 9.35
N GLY A 385 32.09 25.47 9.60
CA GLY A 385 32.70 24.59 10.59
C GLY A 385 32.25 24.81 12.04
N LYS A 386 31.50 25.88 12.34
CA LYS A 386 31.00 26.15 13.71
C LYS A 386 29.81 25.30 14.09
N LYS A 387 28.98 24.91 13.12
CA LYS A 387 27.71 24.18 13.34
C LYS A 387 26.81 24.88 14.37
N ASP A 388 26.74 26.21 14.28
CA ASP A 388 26.08 27.04 15.29
C ASP A 388 24.53 27.00 15.24
N GLY A 389 23.95 26.50 14.14
CA GLY A 389 22.51 26.42 13.93
C GLY A 389 21.80 27.78 13.90
N ARG A 390 22.51 28.87 13.57
CA ARG A 390 21.96 30.24 13.60
C ARG A 390 21.46 30.75 12.25
N GLY A 391 21.68 30.00 11.17
CA GLY A 391 21.24 30.34 9.83
C GLY A 391 19.82 29.87 9.51
N ASP A 392 19.54 29.82 8.21
CA ASP A 392 18.26 29.41 7.66
C ASP A 392 18.01 27.90 7.82
N GLY A 393 16.73 27.51 7.79
CA GLY A 393 16.31 26.11 7.71
C GLY A 393 16.87 25.41 6.48
N LEU A 394 17.49 24.25 6.67
CA LEU A 394 18.27 23.57 5.63
C LEU A 394 17.42 22.96 4.50
N PHE A 395 16.18 22.60 4.82
CA PHE A 395 15.36 21.71 3.99
C PHE A 395 14.14 22.40 3.39
N ARG A 396 14.30 23.68 3.09
CA ARG A 396 13.38 24.49 2.28
C ARG A 396 13.58 24.25 0.79
N GLY A 397 12.55 24.47 -0.03
CA GLY A 397 12.64 24.38 -1.49
C GLY A 397 13.07 23.00 -2.03
N ARG A 398 12.51 21.91 -1.49
CA ARG A 398 12.86 20.54 -1.87
C ARG A 398 12.32 20.19 -3.25
N PHE A 399 12.98 19.24 -3.90
CA PHE A 399 12.67 18.77 -5.26
C PHE A 399 12.62 19.89 -6.30
N GLY A 400 13.44 20.93 -6.11
CA GLY A 400 13.53 22.06 -7.03
C GLY A 400 12.41 23.11 -6.87
N THR A 401 11.63 23.03 -5.78
CA THR A 401 10.71 24.12 -5.40
C THR A 401 11.48 25.33 -4.85
N VAL A 402 10.81 26.49 -4.77
CA VAL A 402 11.44 27.74 -4.32
C VAL A 402 10.99 28.04 -2.88
N PRO A 403 11.93 28.29 -1.93
CA PRO A 403 11.58 28.74 -0.59
C PRO A 403 10.73 30.02 -0.62
N ASN A 404 9.60 30.02 0.07
CA ASN A 404 8.71 31.17 0.14
C ASN A 404 8.20 31.45 1.57
N ALA A 405 7.63 32.64 1.77
CA ALA A 405 6.83 32.91 2.95
C ALA A 405 5.42 32.35 2.76
N HIS A 406 4.82 31.85 3.84
CA HIS A 406 3.46 31.31 3.87
C HIS A 406 2.70 31.90 5.06
N ALA A 407 1.42 32.21 4.87
CA ALA A 407 0.60 32.84 5.90
C ALA A 407 0.06 31.82 6.91
N ALA A 408 -0.36 32.29 8.09
CA ALA A 408 -1.14 31.48 9.02
C ALA A 408 -2.41 30.93 8.32
N GLY A 409 -2.82 29.72 8.67
CA GLY A 409 -3.93 29.00 8.06
C GLY A 409 -3.59 28.30 6.74
N THR A 410 -2.41 28.52 6.16
CA THR A 410 -2.04 27.85 4.89
C THR A 410 -2.03 26.33 5.10
N PRO A 411 -2.65 25.54 4.19
CA PRO A 411 -2.62 24.08 4.26
C PRO A 411 -1.21 23.52 4.22
N VAL A 412 -0.97 22.51 5.05
CA VAL A 412 0.28 21.74 5.12
C VAL A 412 -0.06 20.28 4.84
N ILE A 413 0.26 19.80 3.65
CA ILE A 413 -0.13 18.47 3.18
C ILE A 413 1.06 17.54 3.28
N LEU A 414 0.95 16.41 3.99
CA LEU A 414 1.99 15.38 3.98
C LEU A 414 2.17 14.83 2.57
N PHE A 415 3.37 14.99 2.03
CA PHE A 415 3.66 14.69 0.64
C PHE A 415 4.51 13.41 0.51
N PRO A 416 4.05 12.42 -0.28
CA PRO A 416 4.81 11.21 -0.48
C PRO A 416 6.05 11.47 -1.34
N TYR A 417 7.16 10.83 -0.97
CA TYR A 417 8.40 10.91 -1.74
C TYR A 417 9.07 9.53 -1.81
N ARG A 418 9.78 9.29 -2.90
CA ARG A 418 10.50 8.03 -3.11
C ARG A 418 11.92 8.06 -2.55
N TYR A 419 12.57 9.22 -2.66
CA TYR A 419 13.94 9.44 -2.19
C TYR A 419 14.00 10.75 -1.42
N SER A 420 14.75 10.76 -0.32
CA SER A 420 14.91 11.96 0.49
C SER A 420 15.75 13.00 -0.25
N ASP A 421 15.22 14.20 -0.48
CA ASP A 421 15.98 15.35 -0.96
C ASP A 421 16.54 16.14 0.22
N ARG A 422 17.50 15.55 0.92
CA ARG A 422 18.11 16.14 2.13
C ARG A 422 19.53 16.66 1.88
N TRP A 423 19.92 16.89 0.63
CA TRP A 423 21.17 17.60 0.35
C TRP A 423 20.90 19.10 0.26
N THR A 424 21.83 19.91 0.77
CA THR A 424 21.79 21.36 0.58
C THR A 424 23.22 21.91 0.57
N GLU A 425 23.48 22.89 -0.28
CA GLU A 425 24.83 23.46 -0.41
C GLU A 425 25.28 24.15 0.89
N LYS A 426 26.60 24.22 1.11
CA LYS A 426 27.23 24.95 2.23
C LYS A 426 26.64 24.60 3.60
N SER A 427 26.46 23.30 3.84
CA SER A 427 25.84 22.80 5.07
C SER A 427 26.51 21.51 5.53
N ASP A 428 26.59 21.30 6.84
CA ASP A 428 27.20 20.12 7.46
C ASP A 428 26.40 19.67 8.69
N ALA A 429 25.17 19.21 8.43
CA ALA A 429 24.27 18.66 9.43
C ALA A 429 24.22 17.12 9.33
N PRO A 430 24.01 16.40 10.45
CA PRO A 430 23.93 14.94 10.44
C PRO A 430 22.71 14.42 9.67
N GLU A 431 21.67 15.22 9.48
CA GLU A 431 20.46 14.85 8.76
C GLU A 431 20.58 14.95 7.23
N LEU A 432 21.73 15.41 6.71
CA LEU A 432 21.95 15.52 5.27
C LEU A 432 21.91 14.14 4.59
N GLY A 433 21.29 14.09 3.41
CA GLY A 433 21.28 12.90 2.56
C GLY A 433 22.43 12.92 1.56
N TYR A 434 23.42 12.03 1.75
CA TYR A 434 24.51 11.83 0.79
C TYR A 434 25.10 10.41 0.90
N PHE A 435 25.82 9.97 -0.14
CA PHE A 435 26.67 8.79 -0.11
C PHE A 435 28.13 9.22 0.12
N GLY A 436 28.75 8.75 1.21
CA GLY A 436 30.10 9.13 1.61
C GLY A 436 31.15 8.07 1.27
N LEU A 437 32.29 8.50 0.74
CA LEU A 437 33.48 7.68 0.57
C LEU A 437 34.69 8.39 1.20
N THR A 438 35.53 7.65 1.89
CA THR A 438 36.79 8.16 2.46
C THR A 438 37.92 7.21 2.07
N LEU A 439 39.06 7.79 1.69
CA LEU A 439 40.28 7.05 1.40
C LEU A 439 41.47 7.71 2.11
N ASP A 440 42.06 6.96 3.02
CA ASP A 440 43.26 7.32 3.77
C ASP A 440 44.50 6.78 3.07
N GLN A 441 45.38 7.68 2.62
CA GLN A 441 46.66 7.37 1.99
C GLN A 441 47.69 8.43 2.37
N PRO A 442 48.43 8.24 3.47
CA PRO A 442 49.41 9.21 3.95
C PRO A 442 50.42 9.59 2.86
N ASN A 443 50.67 10.90 2.75
CA ASN A 443 51.54 11.52 1.74
C ASN A 443 51.18 11.17 0.28
N ALA A 444 49.92 10.86 0.00
CA ALA A 444 49.49 10.62 -1.38
C ALA A 444 49.48 11.92 -2.19
N HIS A 445 50.00 11.84 -3.41
CA HIS A 445 49.76 12.82 -4.45
C HIS A 445 48.53 12.40 -5.26
N TRP A 446 47.39 13.05 -5.00
CA TRP A 446 46.12 12.83 -5.68
C TRP A 446 46.15 13.48 -7.06
N ARG A 447 46.02 12.66 -8.11
CA ARG A 447 46.09 13.10 -9.50
C ARG A 447 44.72 13.51 -10.01
N THR A 448 43.75 12.60 -9.91
CA THR A 448 42.40 12.77 -10.47
C THR A 448 41.35 12.11 -9.58
N SER A 449 40.10 12.58 -9.68
CA SER A 449 38.90 11.92 -9.16
C SER A 449 37.85 11.85 -10.26
N PHE A 450 37.11 10.75 -10.38
CA PHE A 450 36.10 10.58 -11.42
C PHE A 450 34.85 9.94 -10.85
N PHE A 451 33.71 10.22 -11.48
CA PHE A 451 32.46 9.54 -11.18
C PHE A 451 31.62 9.42 -12.44
N SER A 452 31.05 8.24 -12.67
CA SER A 452 30.17 7.97 -13.81
C SER A 452 28.75 7.80 -13.32
N VAL A 453 27.82 8.41 -14.04
CA VAL A 453 26.41 8.50 -13.64
C VAL A 453 25.51 8.19 -14.81
N GLU A 454 24.37 7.58 -14.50
CA GLU A 454 23.24 7.47 -15.40
C GLU A 454 22.18 8.44 -14.87
N GLU A 455 22.16 9.64 -15.48
CA GLU A 455 21.19 10.66 -15.13
C GLU A 455 19.86 10.43 -15.85
N PRO A 456 18.72 10.77 -15.21
CA PRO A 456 17.41 10.65 -15.85
C PRO A 456 17.25 11.56 -17.08
N SER A 457 16.38 11.15 -18.00
CA SER A 457 16.12 11.86 -19.26
C SER A 457 15.51 13.26 -19.12
N SER A 458 14.98 13.63 -17.94
CA SER A 458 14.45 14.99 -17.73
C SER A 458 15.54 16.06 -17.76
N GLY A 459 16.79 15.70 -17.47
CA GLY A 459 17.88 16.65 -17.29
C GLY A 459 17.77 17.54 -16.04
N LEU A 460 16.70 17.40 -15.24
CA LEU A 460 16.44 18.22 -14.05
C LEU A 460 16.92 17.59 -12.75
N VAL A 461 17.45 16.36 -12.81
CA VAL A 461 18.01 15.64 -11.68
C VAL A 461 19.47 15.36 -11.98
N LYS A 462 20.37 15.93 -11.16
CA LYS A 462 21.81 15.84 -11.34
C LYS A 462 22.48 15.13 -10.18
N VAL A 463 23.55 14.40 -10.46
CA VAL A 463 24.43 13.85 -9.44
C VAL A 463 25.69 14.70 -9.38
N GLU A 464 26.02 15.19 -8.20
CA GLU A 464 27.21 16.01 -7.98
C GLU A 464 28.02 15.43 -6.81
N THR A 465 29.30 15.77 -6.76
CA THR A 465 30.21 15.26 -5.71
C THR A 465 30.96 16.41 -5.05
N LEU A 466 30.82 16.55 -3.73
CA LEU A 466 31.66 17.44 -2.94
C LEU A 466 32.90 16.67 -2.48
N GLN A 467 34.08 17.13 -2.89
CA GLN A 467 35.37 16.56 -2.53
C GLN A 467 36.05 17.39 -1.44
N ARG A 468 36.61 16.70 -0.44
CA ARG A 468 37.49 17.28 0.58
C ARG A 468 38.83 16.56 0.63
N LEU A 469 39.90 17.32 0.71
CA LEU A 469 41.26 16.85 0.95
C LEU A 469 41.77 17.39 2.28
N SER A 470 42.43 16.55 3.06
CA SER A 470 43.00 16.95 4.35
C SER A 470 44.36 16.32 4.60
N ASN A 471 45.16 16.98 5.44
CA ASN A 471 46.44 16.47 5.94
C ASN A 471 46.32 16.16 7.43
N ASP A 472 47.07 15.17 7.88
CA ASP A 472 47.20 14.84 9.29
C ASP A 472 47.87 16.00 10.05
N GLY A 473 47.29 16.36 11.20
CA GLY A 473 47.77 17.48 12.02
C GLY A 473 47.33 18.87 11.56
N GLU A 474 46.66 19.00 10.40
CA GLU A 474 46.00 20.25 9.99
C GLU A 474 44.49 20.23 10.35
N PRO A 475 43.87 21.38 10.65
CA PRO A 475 42.42 21.47 10.81
C PRO A 475 41.70 21.00 9.54
N LEU A 476 40.69 20.14 9.70
CA LEU A 476 39.90 19.64 8.58
C LEU A 476 39.15 20.79 7.89
N PRO A 477 39.17 20.87 6.54
CA PRO A 477 38.32 21.81 5.83
C PRO A 477 36.84 21.57 6.18
N PRO A 478 36.09 22.62 6.54
CA PRO A 478 34.68 22.48 6.87
C PRO A 478 33.86 22.15 5.62
N TRP A 479 32.94 21.18 5.72
CA TRP A 479 32.08 20.76 4.60
C TRP A 479 31.08 21.83 4.16
N ASP A 480 30.71 22.71 5.08
CA ASP A 480 29.86 23.88 4.85
C ASP A 480 30.66 25.11 4.36
N GLY A 481 31.97 24.97 4.12
CA GLY A 481 32.78 25.98 3.47
C GLY A 481 32.42 26.18 2.00
N GLU A 482 32.82 27.32 1.44
CA GLU A 482 32.63 27.62 0.00
C GLU A 482 33.57 26.76 -0.87
N PRO A 483 33.06 25.87 -1.74
CA PRO A 483 33.91 25.06 -2.61
C PRO A 483 34.73 25.93 -3.58
N GLY A 484 36.02 25.62 -3.75
CA GLY A 484 36.93 26.42 -4.59
C GLY A 484 37.53 27.63 -3.89
N VAL A 485 36.95 28.10 -2.78
CA VAL A 485 37.52 29.16 -1.92
C VAL A 485 38.14 28.56 -0.66
N THR A 486 37.44 27.65 0.01
CA THR A 486 37.96 26.90 1.16
C THR A 486 39.05 25.95 0.70
N LYS A 487 40.26 26.10 1.26
CA LYS A 487 41.41 25.25 0.95
C LYS A 487 41.04 23.77 1.17
N GLY A 488 41.26 22.95 0.15
CA GLY A 488 40.99 21.51 0.21
C GLY A 488 39.56 21.09 -0.14
N LEU A 489 38.64 22.03 -0.42
CA LEU A 489 37.25 21.72 -0.78
C LEU A 489 36.96 22.05 -2.25
N ALA A 490 36.32 21.13 -2.98
CA ALA A 490 35.94 21.30 -4.39
C ALA A 490 34.58 20.64 -4.70
N LEU A 491 33.78 21.26 -5.56
CA LEU A 491 32.49 20.71 -6.02
C LEU A 491 32.61 20.26 -7.47
N LEU A 492 32.36 18.98 -7.72
CA LEU A 492 32.40 18.34 -9.03
C LEU A 492 30.97 18.18 -9.54
N ARG A 493 30.59 18.98 -10.55
CA ARG A 493 29.20 19.03 -11.05
C ARG A 493 28.92 18.11 -12.24
N GLU A 494 29.96 17.64 -12.92
CA GLU A 494 29.81 16.84 -14.14
C GLU A 494 30.39 15.44 -13.93
N GLY A 495 29.61 14.42 -14.25
CA GLY A 495 30.10 13.04 -14.28
C GLY A 495 31.10 12.86 -15.41
N MET A 496 32.30 12.43 -15.07
CA MET A 496 33.37 12.11 -16.03
C MET A 496 33.78 10.65 -15.84
N PRO A 497 33.86 9.86 -16.93
CA PRO A 497 34.30 8.47 -16.83
C PRO A 497 35.78 8.36 -16.42
N GLU A 498 36.16 7.14 -16.06
CA GLU A 498 37.54 6.75 -15.74
C GLU A 498 38.51 7.14 -16.88
N GLY A 499 39.72 7.59 -16.53
CA GLY A 499 40.75 8.02 -17.47
C GLY A 499 40.64 9.47 -17.98
N VAL A 500 39.50 10.15 -17.79
CA VAL A 500 39.36 11.61 -18.03
C VAL A 500 39.48 12.34 -16.70
N GLY A 501 38.53 12.09 -15.79
CA GLY A 501 38.51 12.58 -14.42
C GLY A 501 38.63 14.10 -14.21
N HIS A 502 38.25 14.54 -13.02
CA HIS A 502 38.53 15.88 -12.52
C HIS A 502 39.96 15.93 -11.97
N ARG A 503 40.78 16.84 -12.47
CA ARG A 503 42.17 16.99 -12.01
C ARG A 503 42.22 17.54 -10.59
N ILE A 504 42.95 16.84 -9.72
CA ILE A 504 43.23 17.27 -8.33
C ILE A 504 44.62 17.90 -8.24
N GLY A 505 45.66 17.14 -8.58
CA GLY A 505 47.06 17.59 -8.62
C GLY A 505 47.62 18.11 -7.28
N LYS A 506 47.19 17.53 -6.15
CA LYS A 506 47.56 18.01 -4.80
C LYS A 506 48.02 16.85 -3.92
N GLN A 507 48.98 17.13 -3.04
CA GLN A 507 49.35 16.23 -1.96
C GLN A 507 48.34 16.36 -0.81
N ALA A 508 47.84 15.23 -0.31
CA ALA A 508 47.01 15.16 0.88
C ALA A 508 47.08 13.76 1.50
N ASP A 509 46.93 13.65 2.82
CA ASP A 509 46.92 12.36 3.51
C ASP A 509 45.58 11.62 3.37
N ARG A 510 44.49 12.38 3.16
CA ARG A 510 43.13 11.85 3.03
C ARG A 510 42.38 12.56 1.91
N ALA A 511 41.58 11.78 1.19
CA ALA A 511 40.54 12.27 0.30
C ALA A 511 39.16 11.74 0.71
N GLU A 512 38.17 12.62 0.71
CA GLU A 512 36.79 12.33 1.06
C GLU A 512 35.85 12.86 -0.01
N TRP A 513 34.76 12.13 -0.26
CA TRP A 513 33.74 12.50 -1.23
C TRP A 513 32.36 12.34 -0.61
N ARG A 514 31.50 13.35 -0.79
CA ARG A 514 30.06 13.28 -0.55
C ARG A 514 29.35 13.38 -1.88
N VAL A 515 28.76 12.28 -2.33
CA VAL A 515 27.95 12.21 -3.54
C VAL A 515 26.49 12.48 -3.18
N HIS A 516 25.84 13.39 -3.89
CA HIS A 516 24.47 13.79 -3.60
C HIS A 516 23.67 14.00 -4.89
N VAL A 517 22.35 14.00 -4.74
CA VAL A 517 21.41 14.32 -5.81
C VAL A 517 20.99 15.77 -5.66
N ARG A 518 21.03 16.52 -6.76
CA ARG A 518 20.50 17.87 -6.85
C ARG A 518 19.30 17.90 -7.80
N TYR A 519 18.15 18.28 -7.25
CA TYR A 519 16.96 18.59 -8.04
C TYR A 519 17.02 20.04 -8.49
N GLN A 520 16.97 20.27 -9.81
CA GLN A 520 16.95 21.59 -10.40
C GLN A 520 15.56 22.21 -10.32
N ARG A 521 15.49 23.54 -10.43
CA ARG A 521 14.22 24.28 -10.40
C ARG A 521 13.26 23.71 -11.45
N GLY A 522 12.01 23.46 -11.04
CA GLY A 522 10.99 22.88 -11.91
C GLY A 522 11.09 21.36 -12.07
N ALA A 523 11.90 20.66 -11.27
CA ALA A 523 11.84 19.20 -11.19
C ALA A 523 10.51 18.70 -10.58
N PHE A 524 9.79 19.57 -9.88
CA PHE A 524 8.44 19.40 -9.35
C PHE A 524 7.54 20.56 -9.83
N ASP A 525 6.28 20.25 -10.10
CA ASP A 525 5.23 21.18 -10.54
C ASP A 525 3.91 20.69 -9.94
N GLU A 526 3.41 21.40 -8.93
CA GLU A 526 2.14 21.11 -8.26
C GLU A 526 0.92 21.61 -9.02
N GLN A 527 1.09 22.63 -9.87
CA GLN A 527 -0.03 23.31 -10.52
C GLN A 527 -0.52 22.55 -11.74
N ASN A 528 0.40 22.15 -12.62
CA ASN A 528 0.02 21.45 -13.85
C ASN A 528 0.36 19.97 -13.80
N GLY A 529 1.16 19.54 -12.82
CA GLY A 529 1.62 18.16 -12.70
C GLY A 529 2.52 17.71 -13.84
N LEU A 530 3.02 18.63 -14.70
CA LEU A 530 3.76 18.28 -15.92
C LEU A 530 5.23 17.91 -15.64
N ALA A 531 5.78 18.37 -14.52
CA ALA A 531 7.12 18.02 -14.11
C ALA A 531 7.15 16.73 -13.29
N HIS A 532 8.01 15.80 -13.71
CA HIS A 532 8.16 14.49 -13.07
C HIS A 532 9.59 14.19 -12.62
N GLY A 533 10.50 15.17 -12.67
CA GLY A 533 11.91 15.00 -12.29
C GLY A 533 12.06 14.47 -10.86
N TRP A 534 11.24 14.96 -9.93
CA TRP A 534 11.22 14.52 -8.53
C TRP A 534 10.95 13.02 -8.33
N LYS A 535 10.29 12.34 -9.30
CA LYS A 535 10.02 10.90 -9.27
C LYS A 535 11.15 10.05 -9.85
N GLN A 536 12.12 10.67 -10.51
CA GLN A 536 13.17 9.97 -11.25
C GLN A 536 14.35 9.59 -10.35
N THR A 537 14.96 8.45 -10.66
CA THR A 537 16.08 7.88 -9.89
C THR A 537 17.38 8.04 -10.68
N PRO A 538 18.31 8.91 -10.26
CA PRO A 538 19.66 8.90 -10.82
C PRO A 538 20.45 7.69 -10.28
N ARG A 539 21.45 7.23 -11.03
CA ARG A 539 22.33 6.13 -10.59
C ARG A 539 23.79 6.52 -10.67
N LEU A 540 24.50 6.36 -9.55
CA LEU A 540 25.96 6.37 -9.53
C LEU A 540 26.47 4.99 -9.99
N ARG A 541 27.23 4.95 -11.09
CA ARG A 541 27.77 3.71 -11.66
C ARG A 541 29.16 3.40 -11.13
N ALA A 542 30.02 4.41 -11.04
CA ALA A 542 31.35 4.29 -10.45
C ALA A 542 31.77 5.62 -9.81
N LEU A 543 32.62 5.52 -8.78
CA LEU A 543 33.35 6.63 -8.17
C LEU A 543 34.77 6.12 -7.90
N GLY A 544 35.77 6.89 -8.29
CA GLY A 544 37.17 6.49 -8.11
C GLY A 544 38.12 7.69 -8.09
N ALA A 545 39.36 7.42 -7.70
CA ALA A 545 40.43 8.39 -7.69
C ALA A 545 41.77 7.74 -8.02
N GLU A 546 42.64 8.48 -8.69
CA GLU A 546 43.99 8.07 -9.01
C GLU A 546 44.98 8.85 -8.16
N PHE A 547 45.92 8.15 -7.54
CA PHE A 547 46.94 8.77 -6.69
C PHE A 547 48.29 8.04 -6.81
N THR A 548 49.33 8.69 -6.32
CA THR A 548 50.65 8.09 -6.11
C THR A 548 51.00 8.25 -4.65
N ALA A 549 51.21 7.15 -3.94
CA ALA A 549 51.57 7.15 -2.53
C ALA A 549 52.91 6.43 -2.32
N PRO A 550 53.59 6.67 -1.19
CA PRO A 550 54.72 5.85 -0.78
C PRO A 550 54.34 4.37 -0.73
N SER A 551 55.30 3.49 -1.06
CA SER A 551 55.08 2.04 -1.03
C SER A 551 54.61 1.59 0.36
N LEU A 552 53.44 0.96 0.41
CA LEU A 552 52.85 0.43 1.63
C LEU A 552 53.04 -1.09 1.65
N VAL A 553 53.61 -1.63 2.72
CA VAL A 553 53.70 -3.09 2.90
C VAL A 553 52.35 -3.57 3.41
N LEU A 554 51.49 -4.06 2.50
CA LEU A 554 50.14 -4.52 2.82
C LEU A 554 50.10 -5.83 3.60
N ARG A 555 51.13 -6.68 3.41
CA ARG A 555 51.32 -7.95 4.11
C ARG A 555 52.80 -8.32 4.07
N ARG A 556 53.37 -8.64 5.23
CA ARG A 556 54.63 -9.39 5.31
C ARG A 556 54.30 -10.87 5.23
N VAL A 557 54.91 -11.59 4.29
CA VAL A 557 54.63 -13.04 4.08
C VAL A 557 55.62 -13.92 4.86
N ASP A 558 56.53 -13.31 5.62
CA ASP A 558 57.53 -14.01 6.43
C ASP A 558 57.16 -13.94 7.92
N GLU A 559 56.34 -14.89 8.36
CA GLU A 559 56.41 -15.58 9.66
C GLU A 559 55.75 -16.97 9.55
#